data_AF-A0A929PV76-F1
#
_entry.id   AF-A0A929PV76-F1
#
_cell.length_a   1.000
_cell.length_b   1.000
_cell.length_c   1.000
_cell.angle_alpha   90.00
_cell.angle_beta   90.00
_cell.angle_gamma   90.00
#
_symmetry.space_group_name_H-M   'P 1'
#
loop_
_entity.id
_entity.type
_entity.pdbx_description
1 polymer ?
#
loop_
_entity_poly.entity_id
_entity_poly.type
_entity_poly.pdbx_seq_one_letter_code
_entity_poly.pdbx_strand_id
1 'polypeptide(L)'
;MQKTDLSNYNNSHYYTGANALKRATWYIANACIFKSSLVPSAGLKRALLRSFGASIGKGVVIKPCVNVKYPWNLAVGENTWIGENVWIDSLVNVTIGANVCLSQGAVLITGSHNYKLKTFDLILGEVTLEDGVWIGAGAMVNQGVTAHSHSVLTAGSIATKDMDAYTIYQGNPAMAIRKRSIE
;
A
#
# COMPACT_ATOMS: atom_id res chain seq x y z
N MET A 1 29.75 21.45 9.96
CA MET A 1 28.37 21.08 9.58
C MET A 1 28.16 19.61 9.85
N GLN A 2 27.02 19.21 10.43
CA GLN A 2 26.69 17.79 10.57
C GLN A 2 26.45 17.16 9.19
N LYS A 3 26.87 15.91 8.98
CA LYS A 3 26.72 15.17 7.72
C LYS A 3 25.93 13.88 7.94
N THR A 4 25.20 13.45 6.93
CA THR A 4 24.60 12.10 6.86
C THR A 4 25.69 11.05 6.91
N ASP A 5 25.44 9.97 7.64
CA ASP A 5 26.32 8.82 7.78
C ASP A 5 25.48 7.55 7.92
N LEU A 6 25.30 6.86 6.80
CA LEU A 6 24.49 5.64 6.72
C LEU A 6 25.26 4.39 7.18
N SER A 7 26.57 4.50 7.45
CA SER A 7 27.33 3.38 8.03
C SER A 7 26.84 3.01 9.44
N ASN A 8 26.21 3.99 10.10
CA ASN A 8 25.58 3.86 11.40
C ASN A 8 24.04 3.70 11.33
N TYR A 9 23.48 3.35 10.16
CA TYR A 9 22.05 3.09 10.01
C TYR A 9 21.58 2.01 11.00
N ASN A 10 20.53 2.34 11.75
CA ASN A 10 19.97 1.43 12.74
C ASN A 10 18.50 1.14 12.44
N ASN A 11 18.17 -0.15 12.41
CA ASN A 11 16.80 -0.62 12.26
C ASN A 11 16.48 -1.80 13.19
N SER A 12 17.21 -1.90 14.30
CA SER A 12 17.04 -2.99 15.26
C SER A 12 15.69 -2.98 15.97
N HIS A 13 15.01 -1.82 16.01
CA HIS A 13 13.66 -1.66 16.53
C HIS A 13 12.57 -2.25 15.63
N TYR A 14 12.87 -2.45 14.34
CA TYR A 14 11.87 -2.93 13.40
C TYR A 14 11.81 -4.45 13.35
N TYR A 15 10.62 -4.98 13.65
CA TYR A 15 10.31 -6.39 13.49
C TYR A 15 9.48 -6.62 12.24
N THR A 16 10.03 -7.37 11.28
CA THR A 16 9.38 -7.66 9.98
C THR A 16 8.10 -8.49 10.05
N GLY A 17 7.72 -9.06 11.20
CA GLY A 17 6.54 -9.94 11.32
C GLY A 17 6.73 -11.38 10.82
N ALA A 18 7.89 -11.73 10.25
CA ALA A 18 8.16 -13.06 9.70
C ALA A 18 9.63 -13.47 9.83
N ASN A 19 9.88 -14.78 9.93
CA ASN A 19 11.24 -15.33 9.88
C ASN A 19 11.87 -15.22 8.47
N ALA A 20 13.18 -15.43 8.39
CA ALA A 20 13.94 -15.26 7.15
C ALA A 20 13.47 -16.17 6.00
N LEU A 21 13.10 -17.42 6.31
CA LEU A 21 12.63 -18.38 5.31
C LEU A 21 11.30 -17.94 4.68
N LYS A 22 10.34 -17.49 5.50
CA LYS A 22 9.05 -16.97 5.03
C LYS A 22 9.24 -15.73 4.14
N ARG A 23 10.18 -14.84 4.49
CA ARG A 23 10.52 -13.68 3.65
C ARG A 23 11.17 -14.08 2.33
N ALA A 24 12.12 -15.02 2.35
CA ALA A 24 12.82 -15.46 1.15
C ALA A 24 11.88 -16.18 0.17
N THR A 25 11.03 -17.07 0.68
CA THR A 25 10.02 -17.77 -0.13
C THR A 25 8.99 -16.81 -0.70
N TRP A 26 8.53 -15.83 0.09
CA TRP A 26 7.63 -14.79 -0.40
C TRP A 26 8.29 -13.94 -1.49
N TYR A 27 9.56 -13.55 -1.32
CA TYR A 27 10.27 -12.76 -2.31
C TYR A 27 10.26 -13.42 -3.70
N ILE A 28 10.52 -14.73 -3.74
CA ILE A 28 10.48 -15.52 -4.98
C ILE A 28 9.04 -15.59 -5.52
N ALA A 29 8.05 -15.91 -4.67
CA ALA A 29 6.64 -15.98 -5.07
C ALA A 29 6.13 -14.64 -5.63
N ASN A 30 6.45 -13.53 -4.98
CA ASN A 30 6.12 -12.18 -5.42
C ASN A 30 6.76 -11.85 -6.77
N ALA A 31 8.04 -12.19 -6.97
CA ALA A 31 8.73 -11.99 -8.24
C ALA A 31 8.12 -12.80 -9.40
N CYS A 32 7.83 -14.08 -9.19
CA CYS A 32 7.36 -14.98 -10.24
C CYS A 32 5.86 -14.85 -10.55
N ILE A 33 5.03 -14.52 -9.56
CA ILE A 33 3.56 -14.57 -9.69
C ILE A 33 2.93 -13.18 -9.72
N PHE A 34 3.32 -12.29 -8.82
CA PHE A 34 2.65 -10.99 -8.65
C PHE A 34 3.23 -9.94 -9.59
N LYS A 35 4.57 -9.83 -9.62
CA LYS A 35 5.28 -8.90 -10.50
C LYS A 35 5.35 -9.36 -11.97
N SER A 36 4.93 -10.59 -12.24
CA SER A 36 4.90 -11.16 -13.59
C SER A 36 3.61 -10.80 -14.32
N SER A 37 3.72 -10.55 -15.63
CA SER A 37 2.57 -10.41 -16.54
C SER A 37 1.95 -11.76 -16.93
N LEU A 38 2.66 -12.87 -16.68
CA LEU A 38 2.31 -14.20 -17.18
C LEU A 38 1.21 -14.89 -16.36
N VAL A 39 0.89 -14.40 -15.16
CA VAL A 39 -0.08 -15.04 -14.26
C VAL A 39 -1.27 -14.11 -14.01
N PRO A 40 -2.31 -14.13 -14.88
CA PRO A 40 -3.47 -13.26 -14.74
C PRO A 40 -4.51 -13.77 -13.72
N SER A 41 -4.37 -15.00 -13.20
CA SER A 41 -5.37 -15.61 -12.33
C SER A 41 -5.46 -14.91 -10.96
N ALA A 42 -6.53 -14.13 -10.77
CA ALA A 42 -6.82 -13.50 -9.48
C ALA A 42 -7.10 -14.54 -8.38
N GLY A 43 -7.69 -15.69 -8.70
CA GLY A 43 -7.95 -16.77 -7.74
C GLY A 43 -6.67 -17.33 -7.11
N LEU A 44 -5.68 -17.63 -7.95
CA LEU A 44 -4.36 -18.10 -7.51
C LEU A 44 -3.67 -17.05 -6.63
N LYS A 45 -3.65 -15.78 -7.06
CA LYS A 45 -3.05 -14.67 -6.31
C LYS A 45 -3.69 -14.50 -4.92
N ARG A 46 -5.02 -14.54 -4.83
CA ARG A 46 -5.73 -14.48 -3.54
C ARG A 46 -5.36 -15.65 -2.63
N ALA A 47 -5.35 -16.87 -3.15
CA ALA A 47 -5.00 -18.05 -2.35
C ALA A 47 -3.56 -17.97 -1.82
N LEU A 48 -2.62 -17.54 -2.67
CA LEU A 48 -1.22 -17.39 -2.32
C LEU A 48 -0.98 -16.27 -1.31
N LEU A 49 -1.65 -15.12 -1.43
CA LEU A 49 -1.59 -14.07 -0.40
C LEU A 49 -2.08 -14.59 0.96
N ARG A 50 -3.20 -15.30 0.98
CA ARG A 50 -3.76 -15.90 2.21
C ARG A 50 -2.80 -16.91 2.83
N SER A 51 -2.17 -17.77 2.03
CA SER A 51 -1.22 -18.76 2.55
C SER A 51 0.02 -18.11 3.19
N PHE A 52 0.35 -16.88 2.83
CA PHE A 52 1.43 -16.10 3.45
C PHE A 52 0.97 -15.20 4.61
N GLY A 53 -0.32 -15.24 4.97
CA GLY A 53 -0.87 -14.57 6.15
C GLY A 53 -1.66 -13.29 5.87
N ALA A 54 -1.92 -12.94 4.61
CA ALA A 54 -2.81 -11.83 4.29
C ALA A 54 -4.27 -12.18 4.58
N SER A 55 -5.06 -11.20 4.99
CA SER A 55 -6.53 -11.29 4.96
C SER A 55 -7.03 -10.73 3.63
N ILE A 56 -7.67 -11.57 2.81
CA ILE A 56 -8.16 -11.17 1.48
C ILE A 56 -9.61 -11.58 1.34
N GLY A 57 -10.50 -10.62 1.06
CA GLY A 57 -11.93 -10.81 0.88
C GLY A 57 -12.33 -11.58 -0.38
N LYS A 58 -13.62 -11.89 -0.49
CA LYS A 58 -14.21 -12.46 -1.71
C LYS A 58 -14.24 -11.41 -2.83
N GLY A 59 -14.16 -11.84 -4.09
CA GLY A 59 -14.30 -10.93 -5.23
C GLY A 59 -13.11 -9.99 -5.50
N VAL A 60 -12.06 -10.02 -4.67
CA VAL A 60 -10.87 -9.16 -4.88
C VAL A 60 -10.21 -9.47 -6.22
N VAL A 61 -10.04 -8.44 -7.05
CA VAL A 61 -9.36 -8.52 -8.35
C VAL A 61 -7.94 -8.01 -8.18
N ILE A 62 -6.96 -8.81 -8.60
CA ILE A 62 -5.54 -8.46 -8.51
C ILE A 62 -4.94 -8.60 -9.91
N LYS A 63 -4.64 -7.46 -10.52
CA LYS A 63 -4.09 -7.40 -11.87
C LYS A 63 -2.63 -7.90 -11.91
N PRO A 64 -2.07 -8.15 -13.11
CA PRO A 64 -0.66 -8.46 -13.26
C PRO A 64 0.27 -7.32 -12.81
N CYS A 65 1.53 -7.65 -12.58
CA CYS A 65 2.58 -6.70 -12.20
C CYS A 65 2.36 -5.95 -10.87
N VAL A 66 1.52 -6.48 -9.97
CA VAL A 66 1.36 -5.94 -8.60
C VAL A 66 2.57 -6.34 -7.75
N ASN A 67 2.98 -5.48 -6.83
CA ASN A 67 4.05 -5.77 -5.89
C ASN A 67 3.55 -5.62 -4.45
N VAL A 68 3.62 -6.70 -3.66
CA VAL A 68 3.30 -6.70 -2.23
C VAL A 68 4.53 -7.11 -1.46
N LYS A 69 5.03 -6.23 -0.58
CA LYS A 69 6.28 -6.50 0.14
C LYS A 69 6.14 -7.60 1.18
N TYR A 70 5.20 -7.47 2.11
CA TYR A 70 4.98 -8.38 3.23
C TYR A 70 3.48 -8.66 3.42
N PRO A 71 2.96 -9.75 2.82
CA PRO A 71 1.52 -10.02 2.78
C PRO A 71 0.91 -10.29 4.15
N TRP A 72 1.68 -10.72 5.15
CA TRP A 72 1.18 -10.91 6.52
C TRP A 72 0.81 -9.60 7.24
N ASN A 73 1.13 -8.44 6.66
CA ASN A 73 0.71 -7.12 7.13
C ASN A 73 -0.42 -6.53 6.25
N LEU A 74 -1.05 -7.32 5.39
CA LEU A 74 -2.03 -6.85 4.42
C LEU A 74 -3.43 -7.40 4.72
N ALA A 75 -4.40 -6.49 4.85
CA ALA A 75 -5.82 -6.81 4.86
C ALA A 75 -6.52 -6.12 3.67
N VAL A 76 -7.34 -6.86 2.94
CA VAL A 76 -8.13 -6.36 1.80
C VAL A 76 -9.56 -6.86 1.90
N GLY A 77 -10.52 -5.95 1.94
CA GLY A 77 -11.95 -6.22 1.97
C GLY A 77 -12.51 -6.76 0.66
N GLU A 78 -13.79 -7.11 0.66
CA GLU A 78 -14.44 -7.74 -0.48
C GLU A 78 -14.58 -6.81 -1.69
N ASN A 79 -14.63 -7.39 -2.89
CA ASN A 79 -14.89 -6.71 -4.15
C ASN A 79 -13.93 -5.53 -4.46
N THR A 80 -12.76 -5.52 -3.82
CA THR A 80 -11.71 -4.51 -4.05
C THR A 80 -10.89 -4.83 -5.30
N TRP A 81 -10.53 -3.78 -6.06
CA TRP A 81 -9.76 -3.88 -7.29
C TRP A 81 -8.37 -3.30 -7.11
N ILE A 82 -7.35 -4.09 -7.45
CA ILE A 82 -5.94 -3.70 -7.43
C ILE A 82 -5.41 -3.74 -8.86
N GLY A 83 -5.19 -2.56 -9.42
CA GLY A 83 -4.73 -2.33 -10.80
C GLY A 83 -3.29 -2.76 -11.05
N GLU A 84 -2.90 -2.75 -12.32
CA GLU A 84 -1.56 -3.12 -12.77
C GLU A 84 -0.49 -2.21 -12.13
N ASN A 85 0.69 -2.74 -11.83
CA ASN A 85 1.82 -1.97 -11.30
C ASN A 85 1.58 -1.29 -9.94
N VAL A 86 0.50 -1.63 -9.23
CA VAL A 86 0.30 -1.15 -7.85
C VAL A 86 1.41 -1.69 -6.95
N TRP A 87 2.00 -0.81 -6.14
CA TRP A 87 2.98 -1.18 -5.12
C TRP A 87 2.42 -0.96 -3.72
N ILE A 88 2.40 -2.03 -2.94
CA ILE A 88 1.99 -2.04 -1.52
C ILE A 88 3.23 -2.36 -0.67
N ASP A 89 3.75 -1.35 0.01
CA ASP A 89 4.99 -1.43 0.78
C ASP A 89 4.84 -2.25 2.07
N SER A 90 3.70 -2.25 2.75
CA SER A 90 3.33 -3.19 3.84
C SER A 90 4.43 -3.55 4.87
N LEU A 91 5.35 -2.64 5.20
CA LEU A 91 6.34 -2.84 6.28
C LEU A 91 5.63 -2.96 7.64
N VAL A 92 4.57 -2.19 7.81
CA VAL A 92 3.56 -2.33 8.86
C VAL A 92 2.19 -2.53 8.22
N ASN A 93 1.13 -2.56 9.02
CA ASN A 93 -0.21 -2.86 8.54
C ASN A 93 -0.65 -1.92 7.42
N VAL A 94 -1.21 -2.52 6.37
CA VAL A 94 -1.98 -1.86 5.33
C VAL A 94 -3.37 -2.47 5.33
N THR A 95 -4.36 -1.66 5.67
CA THR A 95 -5.76 -2.08 5.71
C THR A 95 -6.48 -1.42 4.54
N ILE A 96 -7.07 -2.25 3.68
CA ILE A 96 -7.86 -1.82 2.53
C ILE A 96 -9.27 -2.37 2.73
N GLY A 97 -10.27 -1.50 2.77
CA GLY A 97 -11.67 -1.84 2.96
C GLY A 97 -12.30 -2.59 1.79
N ALA A 98 -13.61 -2.75 1.85
CA ALA A 98 -14.41 -3.31 0.78
C ALA A 98 -14.69 -2.27 -0.31
N ASN A 99 -14.88 -2.75 -1.54
CA ASN A 99 -15.19 -1.92 -2.71
C ASN A 99 -14.17 -0.78 -2.97
N VAL A 100 -12.91 -0.97 -2.54
CA VAL A 100 -11.83 -0.01 -2.81
C VAL A 100 -11.32 -0.23 -4.23
N CYS A 101 -10.92 0.87 -4.88
CA CYS A 101 -10.24 0.81 -6.17
C CYS A 101 -8.85 1.43 -6.05
N LEU A 102 -7.81 0.62 -6.29
CA LEU A 102 -6.46 1.11 -6.53
C LEU A 102 -6.22 1.05 -8.04
N SER A 103 -6.19 2.21 -8.68
CA SER A 103 -5.88 2.30 -10.10
C SER A 103 -4.39 2.02 -10.37
N GLN A 104 -4.08 1.75 -11.64
CA GLN A 104 -2.76 1.33 -12.09
C GLN A 104 -1.64 2.27 -11.61
N GLY A 105 -0.55 1.68 -11.15
CA GLY A 105 0.62 2.42 -10.65
C GLY A 105 0.42 3.15 -9.33
N ALA A 106 -0.73 2.99 -8.65
CA ALA A 106 -0.89 3.55 -7.32
C ALA A 106 0.13 2.97 -6.33
N VAL A 107 0.56 3.78 -5.37
CA VAL A 107 1.59 3.40 -4.39
C VAL A 107 1.09 3.64 -2.97
N LEU A 108 1.15 2.61 -2.13
CA LEU A 108 0.90 2.71 -0.69
C LEU A 108 2.22 2.53 0.05
N ILE A 109 2.65 3.57 0.76
CA ILE A 109 3.93 3.62 1.47
C ILE A 109 3.69 3.51 2.97
N THR A 110 4.43 2.63 3.64
CA THR A 110 4.34 2.45 5.10
C THR A 110 5.63 2.79 5.83
N GLY A 111 6.75 2.92 5.12
CA GLY A 111 8.03 3.32 5.69
C GLY A 111 8.65 4.54 5.03
N SER A 112 9.43 5.25 5.83
CA SER A 112 10.23 6.41 5.44
C SER A 112 11.44 6.48 6.37
N HIS A 113 12.19 7.57 6.29
CA HIS A 113 13.41 7.75 7.06
C HIS A 113 13.34 9.03 7.88
N ASN A 114 13.77 8.97 9.14
CA ASN A 114 13.89 10.15 9.98
C ASN A 114 15.06 11.01 9.48
N TYR A 115 14.76 11.94 8.59
CA TYR A 115 15.74 12.85 7.97
C TYR A 115 16.41 13.81 8.95
N LYS A 116 15.94 13.88 10.21
CA LYS A 116 16.59 14.66 11.28
C LYS A 116 17.77 13.93 11.92
N LEU A 117 17.86 12.61 11.76
CA LEU A 117 19.00 11.81 12.22
C LEU A 117 20.05 11.72 11.11
N LYS A 118 21.33 11.68 11.46
CA LYS A 118 22.41 11.44 10.46
C LYS A 118 22.31 10.07 9.80
N THR A 119 21.69 9.12 10.50
CA THR A 119 21.58 7.72 10.14
C THR A 119 20.36 7.42 9.28
N PHE A 120 19.41 8.36 9.17
CA PHE A 120 18.14 8.16 8.45
C PHE A 120 17.42 6.89 8.91
N ASP A 121 17.32 6.66 10.22
CA ASP A 121 16.68 5.45 10.73
C ASP A 121 15.21 5.33 10.28
N LEU A 122 14.74 4.08 10.13
CA LEU A 122 13.41 3.77 9.63
C LEU A 122 12.32 4.33 10.56
N ILE A 123 11.37 5.04 9.97
CA ILE A 123 10.10 5.39 10.58
C ILE A 123 8.97 4.69 9.82
N LEU A 124 7.89 4.39 10.53
CA LEU A 124 6.78 3.60 10.03
C LEU A 124 5.46 4.30 10.32
N GLY A 125 4.47 4.04 9.48
CA GLY A 125 3.09 4.47 9.70
C GLY A 125 2.14 3.57 8.92
N GLU A 126 1.10 3.10 9.60
CA GLU A 126 0.06 2.28 8.98
C GLU A 126 -0.70 3.08 7.91
N VAL A 127 -1.19 2.39 6.88
CA VAL A 127 -2.05 2.99 5.86
C VAL A 127 -3.41 2.33 5.93
N THR A 128 -4.46 3.14 6.08
CA THR A 128 -5.84 2.66 6.14
C THR A 128 -6.63 3.30 5.02
N LEU A 129 -7.22 2.48 4.15
CA LEU A 129 -8.19 2.89 3.15
C LEU A 129 -9.52 2.29 3.55
N GLU A 130 -10.48 3.11 3.96
CA GLU A 130 -11.82 2.64 4.31
C GLU A 130 -12.64 2.24 3.08
N ASP A 131 -13.85 1.74 3.31
CA ASP A 131 -14.73 1.25 2.26
C ASP A 131 -15.02 2.30 1.18
N GLY A 132 -15.01 1.87 -0.08
CA GLY A 132 -15.36 2.70 -1.24
C GLY A 132 -14.32 3.75 -1.65
N VAL A 133 -13.15 3.79 -0.99
CA VAL A 133 -12.04 4.67 -1.35
C VAL A 133 -11.57 4.39 -2.79
N TRP A 134 -11.20 5.45 -3.50
CA TRP A 134 -10.58 5.33 -4.81
C TRP A 134 -9.23 6.06 -4.82
N ILE A 135 -8.15 5.32 -5.07
CA ILE A 135 -6.81 5.85 -5.31
C ILE A 135 -6.54 5.80 -6.81
N GLY A 136 -6.42 6.98 -7.42
CA GLY A 136 -6.27 7.18 -8.85
C GLY A 136 -4.92 6.71 -9.40
N ALA A 137 -4.83 6.65 -10.73
CA ALA A 137 -3.66 6.11 -11.40
C ALA A 137 -2.39 6.90 -11.05
N GLY A 138 -1.31 6.20 -10.69
CA GLY A 138 -0.04 6.83 -10.28
C GLY A 138 -0.12 7.69 -9.02
N ALA A 139 -1.22 7.65 -8.26
CA ALA A 139 -1.34 8.38 -7.01
C ALA A 139 -0.61 7.67 -5.87
N MET A 140 -0.22 8.42 -4.84
CA MET A 140 0.58 7.92 -3.72
C MET A 140 -0.09 8.26 -2.39
N VAL A 141 -0.15 7.27 -1.50
CA VAL A 141 -0.60 7.42 -0.11
C VAL A 141 0.60 7.20 0.80
N ASN A 142 0.98 8.23 1.55
CA ASN A 142 2.12 8.17 2.46
C ASN A 142 1.81 7.44 3.76
N GLN A 143 2.87 7.06 4.48
CA GLN A 143 2.78 6.40 5.77
C GLN A 143 1.91 7.18 6.77
N GLY A 144 1.11 6.48 7.55
CA GLY A 144 0.27 7.08 8.59
C GLY A 144 -1.02 7.72 8.08
N VAL A 145 -1.28 7.69 6.77
CA VAL A 145 -2.50 8.27 6.20
C VAL A 145 -3.68 7.31 6.29
N THR A 146 -4.79 7.84 6.79
CA THR A 146 -6.12 7.24 6.67
C THR A 146 -6.92 7.95 5.58
N ALA A 147 -7.33 7.21 4.56
CA ALA A 147 -8.33 7.66 3.60
C ALA A 147 -9.71 7.18 4.04
N HIS A 148 -10.54 8.09 4.53
CA HIS A 148 -11.87 7.74 5.02
C HIS A 148 -12.85 7.41 3.90
N SER A 149 -13.96 6.80 4.30
CA SER A 149 -14.93 6.13 3.44
C SER A 149 -15.31 6.98 2.22
N HIS A 150 -15.23 6.35 1.05
CA HIS A 150 -15.58 6.93 -0.25
C HIS A 150 -14.77 8.17 -0.67
N SER A 151 -13.68 8.50 0.02
CA SER A 151 -12.76 9.54 -0.45
C SER A 151 -12.07 9.15 -1.76
N VAL A 152 -11.65 10.15 -2.54
CA VAL A 152 -11.02 9.95 -3.85
C VAL A 152 -9.70 10.70 -3.88
N LEU A 153 -8.60 10.01 -4.14
CA LEU A 153 -7.34 10.62 -4.49
C LEU A 153 -7.18 10.58 -6.01
N THR A 154 -7.23 11.73 -6.67
CA THR A 154 -7.18 11.79 -8.14
C THR A 154 -5.82 11.34 -8.69
N ALA A 155 -5.77 11.02 -9.98
CA ALA A 155 -4.57 10.52 -10.65
C ALA A 155 -3.35 11.42 -10.40
N GLY A 156 -2.19 10.81 -10.14
CA GLY A 156 -0.92 11.50 -9.88
C GLY A 156 -0.86 12.33 -8.59
N SER A 157 -1.89 12.28 -7.74
CA SER A 157 -1.91 13.05 -6.49
C SER A 157 -1.19 12.35 -5.35
N ILE A 158 -0.69 13.11 -4.37
CA ILE A 158 0.06 12.59 -3.21
C ILE A 158 -0.65 12.95 -1.90
N ALA A 159 -1.26 11.96 -1.25
CA ALA A 159 -1.84 12.13 0.08
C ALA A 159 -0.72 12.11 1.13
N THR A 160 -0.53 13.25 1.80
CA THR A 160 0.45 13.44 2.89
C THR A 160 -0.22 13.57 4.26
N LYS A 161 -1.55 13.57 4.29
CA LYS A 161 -2.42 13.69 5.46
C LYS A 161 -3.69 12.88 5.21
N ASP A 162 -4.45 12.65 6.27
CA ASP A 162 -5.75 11.99 6.20
C ASP A 162 -6.71 12.66 5.21
N MET A 163 -7.54 11.84 4.59
CA MET A 163 -8.55 12.27 3.62
C MET A 163 -9.95 12.10 4.20
N ASP A 164 -10.73 13.17 4.20
CA ASP A 164 -12.10 13.18 4.70
C ASP A 164 -13.03 12.29 3.87
N ALA A 165 -14.00 11.66 4.54
CA ALA A 165 -15.01 10.85 3.89
C ALA A 165 -15.76 11.64 2.80
N TYR A 166 -16.15 10.96 1.72
CA TYR A 166 -16.88 11.54 0.59
C TYR A 166 -16.25 12.85 0.06
N THR A 167 -14.93 12.93 0.02
CA THR A 167 -14.20 14.12 -0.45
C THR A 167 -13.20 13.73 -1.53
N ILE A 168 -13.08 14.59 -2.55
CA ILE A 168 -12.14 14.42 -3.66
C ILE A 168 -10.91 15.27 -3.39
N TYR A 169 -9.74 14.66 -3.48
CA TYR A 169 -8.42 15.24 -3.25
C TYR A 169 -7.60 15.28 -4.55
N GLN A 170 -6.92 16.40 -4.79
CA GLN A 170 -6.09 16.60 -5.98
C GLN A 170 -4.81 17.36 -5.65
N GLY A 171 -3.70 16.98 -6.30
CA GLY A 171 -2.43 17.71 -6.29
C GLY A 171 -1.31 17.00 -5.54
N ASN A 172 -0.17 17.69 -5.44
CA ASN A 172 1.02 17.27 -4.70
C ASN A 172 1.59 18.47 -3.91
N PRO A 173 1.36 18.55 -2.58
CA PRO A 173 0.53 17.65 -1.78
C PRO A 173 -0.96 17.74 -2.17
N ALA A 174 -1.70 16.66 -1.98
CA ALA A 174 -3.11 16.61 -2.32
C ALA A 174 -3.95 17.45 -1.36
N MET A 175 -4.85 18.26 -1.92
CA MET A 175 -5.77 19.12 -1.18
C MET A 175 -7.22 18.73 -1.49
N ALA A 176 -8.12 18.88 -0.52
CA ALA A 176 -9.55 18.70 -0.74
C ALA A 176 -10.06 19.75 -1.74
N ILE A 177 -10.67 19.29 -2.83
CA ILE A 177 -11.17 20.18 -3.90
C ILE A 177 -12.69 20.26 -3.96
N ARG A 178 -13.41 19.18 -3.63
CA ARG A 178 -14.88 19.14 -3.59
C ARG A 178 -15.38 17.90 -2.87
N LYS A 179 -16.66 17.91 -2.47
CA LYS A 179 -17.36 16.71 -2.01
C LYS A 179 -17.68 15.76 -3.17
N ARG A 180 -17.68 14.47 -2.89
CA ARG A 180 -18.10 13.39 -3.79
C ARG A 180 -19.59 13.14 -3.56
N SER A 181 -20.38 13.20 -4.63
CA SER A 181 -21.76 12.69 -4.64
C SER A 181 -21.78 11.34 -5.33
N ILE A 182 -22.59 10.40 -4.84
CA ILE A 182 -22.82 9.08 -5.44
C ILE A 182 -24.30 9.04 -5.85
N GLU A 183 -24.58 8.56 -7.07
CA GLU A 183 -25.92 8.41 -7.64
C GLU A 183 -26.39 6.95 -7.56
#